data_AF-A0A522MBT0-F1
#
_entry.id   AF-A0A522MBT0-F1
#
_cell.length_a   1.000
_cell.length_b   1.000
_cell.length_c   1.000
_cell.angle_alpha   90.00
_cell.angle_beta   90.00
_cell.angle_gamma   90.00
#
_symmetry.space_group_name_H-M   'P 1'
#
loop_
_entity.id
_entity.type
_entity.pdbx_description
1 polymer ?
#
loop_
_entity_poly.entity_id
_entity_poly.type
_entity_poly.pdbx_seq_one_letter_code
_entity_poly.pdbx_strand_id
1 'polypeptide(L)'
;MARLTVLVVDRREDRRKQLARGLASYAYELVTAADGDEGRRFAEGLGPDAVVVEAGLAGAVLPAGSAAGTGALRIVLDDGEEYSGDGPVVAAAGLAPEAIVSKVRTALLGRELGLAADARLEALEGNLLALPLLELLPKLQRLVVSGRVLLGDGEVALDEGEVIAARTGAVRGAKAFARLARTTFGSFRVLPTAPGAAREIAEDMLSLMALAMEDQARFAGACARLPDLASRLRLVIGPAFFTTPFTPGQQGVVAGAHDGGTIWDVVDRVPEPDGTVLAEIAHLHEVGLVALDAPEIKVRVVTDSTADLPVEVAQANRIHVVPLSVLIGKEIYKDGIDLRPAAFYELLQDHKRGHPQTSPPTKGEFLASYRQVIGRSDVVSVHISEKMSQTVARARAAAAEGGEDFQRLRGDGTAGLEVVDSLQVSTGLALLAVIAARLAMRRLGASEIRARIETMRPRIHLLFVVDTLEYLARGGRIGQARAWLGALLGIKPILGVVNGEVVPVDRVRGGANAQPRLVALLKERVAADRPVIAGIGHAAAPEWAVRLRSLLHDSFKVAELLENEIGPVVGTHVGPGCVGAAVFQPTEDELALIAPQA
;
A
#
# COMPACT_ATOMS: atom_id res chain seq x y z
N MET A 1 22.42 6.93 -15.10
CA MET A 1 22.53 6.38 -16.46
C MET A 1 21.76 7.29 -17.41
N ALA A 2 22.28 7.50 -18.63
CA ALA A 2 21.51 8.15 -19.69
C ALA A 2 20.26 7.31 -20.00
N ARG A 3 19.12 7.95 -20.25
CA ARG A 3 17.88 7.23 -20.62
C ARG A 3 18.02 6.75 -22.06
N LEU A 4 17.74 5.47 -22.31
CA LEU A 4 17.74 4.95 -23.67
C LEU A 4 16.56 5.54 -24.45
N THR A 5 16.84 5.99 -25.67
CA THR A 5 15.83 6.48 -26.60
C THR A 5 15.29 5.32 -27.41
N VAL A 6 13.98 5.10 -27.36
CA VAL A 6 13.32 4.02 -28.10
C VAL A 6 12.28 4.60 -29.06
N LEU A 7 12.42 4.26 -30.33
CA LEU A 7 11.48 4.62 -31.39
C LEU A 7 10.46 3.49 -31.59
N VAL A 8 9.17 3.76 -31.42
CA VAL A 8 8.08 2.80 -31.66
C VAL A 8 7.37 3.14 -32.97
N VAL A 9 7.43 2.24 -33.95
CA VAL A 9 6.80 2.40 -35.27
C VAL A 9 5.76 1.30 -35.48
N ASP A 10 4.49 1.67 -35.46
CA ASP A 10 3.38 0.73 -35.54
C ASP A 10 2.17 1.41 -36.17
N ARG A 11 1.48 0.77 -37.13
CA ARG A 11 0.32 1.38 -37.81
C ARG A 11 -0.89 1.50 -36.87
N ARG A 12 -1.03 0.58 -35.92
CA ARG A 12 -2.17 0.51 -34.98
C ARG A 12 -2.00 1.56 -33.89
N GLU A 13 -2.80 2.61 -33.95
CA GLU A 13 -2.72 3.74 -33.02
C GLU A 13 -2.85 3.33 -31.55
N ASP A 14 -3.76 2.42 -31.23
CA ASP A 14 -3.98 1.97 -29.85
C ASP A 14 -2.78 1.18 -29.31
N ARG A 15 -2.24 0.23 -30.10
CA ARG A 15 -1.05 -0.55 -29.71
C ARG A 15 0.18 0.33 -29.59
N ARG A 16 0.38 1.27 -30.53
CA ARG A 16 1.46 2.26 -30.47
C ARG A 16 1.40 3.10 -29.20
N LYS A 17 0.22 3.60 -28.82
CA LYS A 17 0.02 4.37 -27.58
C LYS A 17 0.25 3.52 -26.33
N GLN A 18 -0.18 2.25 -26.33
CA GLN A 18 0.03 1.34 -25.21
C GLN A 18 1.50 0.96 -25.03
N LEU A 19 2.21 0.67 -26.13
CA LEU A 19 3.66 0.44 -26.11
C LEU A 19 4.41 1.68 -25.64
N ALA A 20 4.04 2.86 -26.14
CA ALA A 20 4.65 4.10 -25.71
C ALA A 20 4.41 4.36 -24.20
N ARG A 21 3.18 4.20 -23.71
CA ARG A 21 2.89 4.37 -22.28
C ARG A 21 3.60 3.33 -21.41
N GLY A 22 3.54 2.07 -21.83
CA GLY A 22 4.09 0.94 -21.09
C GLY A 22 5.61 0.93 -21.04
N LEU A 23 6.30 1.40 -22.09
CA LEU A 23 7.75 1.57 -22.05
C LEU A 23 8.14 2.85 -21.28
N ALA A 24 7.32 3.91 -21.31
CA ALA A 24 7.62 5.15 -20.60
C ALA A 24 7.64 4.95 -19.07
N SER A 25 6.82 4.04 -18.53
CA SER A 25 6.82 3.70 -17.11
C SER A 25 8.16 3.09 -16.64
N TYR A 26 8.98 2.59 -17.56
CA TYR A 26 10.33 2.10 -17.29
C TYR A 26 11.43 3.14 -17.54
N ALA A 27 11.05 4.42 -17.68
CA ALA A 27 11.95 5.55 -17.89
C ALA A 27 12.74 5.56 -19.22
N TYR A 28 12.23 4.85 -20.24
CA TYR A 28 12.68 5.02 -21.63
C TYR A 28 12.23 6.36 -22.20
N GLU A 29 13.08 7.01 -23.00
CA GLU A 29 12.70 8.20 -23.76
C GLU A 29 12.07 7.76 -25.07
N LEU A 30 10.82 8.17 -25.34
CA LEU A 30 10.03 7.56 -26.40
C LEU A 30 9.64 8.51 -27.50
N VAL A 31 9.87 8.04 -28.72
CA VAL A 31 9.38 8.66 -29.94
C VAL A 31 8.50 7.65 -30.65
N THR A 32 7.39 8.11 -31.23
CA THR A 32 6.45 7.23 -31.93
C THR A 32 6.26 7.70 -33.37
N ALA A 33 6.19 6.77 -34.31
CA ALA A 33 5.82 7.04 -35.70
C ALA A 33 4.64 6.16 -36.14
N ALA A 34 3.75 6.72 -36.94
CA ALA A 34 2.56 6.02 -37.43
C ALA A 34 2.82 5.21 -38.71
N ASP A 35 3.86 5.56 -39.47
CA ASP A 35 4.21 4.94 -40.74
C ASP A 35 5.71 4.78 -40.94
N GLY A 36 6.09 4.08 -42.01
CA GLY A 36 7.48 3.75 -42.31
C GLY A 36 8.35 4.95 -42.71
N ASP A 37 7.78 5.97 -43.36
CA ASP A 37 8.51 7.14 -43.84
C ASP A 37 8.80 8.13 -42.70
N GLU A 38 7.84 8.32 -41.80
CA GLU A 38 8.02 9.01 -40.52
C GLU A 38 9.01 8.24 -39.63
N GLY A 39 8.85 6.92 -39.53
CA GLY A 39 9.75 6.06 -38.77
C GLY A 39 11.21 6.16 -39.25
N ARG A 40 11.44 6.11 -40.56
CA ARG A 40 12.78 6.26 -41.15
C ARG A 40 13.40 7.62 -40.82
N ARG A 41 12.64 8.71 -41.01
CA ARG A 41 13.10 10.08 -40.72
C ARG A 41 13.51 10.23 -39.25
N PHE A 42 12.74 9.66 -38.33
CA PHE A 42 13.09 9.70 -36.90
C PHE A 42 14.28 8.80 -36.56
N ALA A 43 14.38 7.61 -37.16
CA ALA A 43 15.54 6.74 -36.94
C ALA A 43 16.86 7.40 -37.40
N GLU A 44 16.85 8.05 -38.57
CA GLU A 44 18.03 8.74 -39.12
C GLU A 44 18.36 10.05 -38.38
N GLY A 45 17.33 10.81 -37.99
CA GLY A 45 17.52 12.12 -37.35
C GLY A 45 17.84 12.07 -35.87
N LEU A 46 17.29 11.09 -35.13
CA LEU A 46 17.43 10.99 -33.68
C LEU A 46 18.54 10.04 -33.24
N GLY A 47 18.90 9.06 -34.07
CA GLY A 47 19.84 7.99 -33.70
C GLY A 47 19.39 7.24 -32.44
N PRO A 48 18.18 6.66 -32.40
CA PRO A 48 17.66 6.02 -31.20
C PRO A 48 18.49 4.79 -30.80
N ASP A 49 18.53 4.49 -29.52
CA ASP A 49 19.21 3.30 -28.99
C ASP A 49 18.50 2.00 -29.39
N ALA A 50 17.18 2.05 -29.57
CA ALA A 50 16.39 0.92 -30.06
C ALA A 50 15.20 1.37 -30.93
N VAL A 51 14.77 0.47 -31.81
CA VAL A 51 13.61 0.64 -32.68
C VAL A 51 12.69 -0.57 -32.53
N VAL A 52 11.48 -0.35 -32.03
CA VAL A 52 10.40 -1.33 -31.96
C VAL A 52 9.50 -1.11 -33.16
N VAL A 53 9.38 -2.08 -34.05
CA VAL A 53 8.71 -1.90 -35.35
C VAL A 53 7.80 -3.06 -35.70
N GLU A 54 6.59 -2.76 -36.19
CA GLU A 54 5.69 -3.74 -36.80
C GLU A 54 6.36 -4.43 -38.00
N ALA A 55 6.26 -5.76 -38.11
CA ALA A 55 6.93 -6.55 -39.14
C ALA A 55 6.77 -5.99 -40.57
N GLY A 56 5.54 -5.66 -40.96
CA GLY A 56 5.21 -5.08 -42.28
C GLY A 56 5.73 -3.66 -42.52
N LEU A 57 6.39 -3.03 -41.55
CA LEU A 57 7.08 -1.74 -41.66
C LEU A 57 8.60 -1.84 -41.50
N ALA A 58 9.12 -2.96 -41.01
CA ALA A 58 10.53 -3.11 -40.64
C ALA A 58 11.49 -2.81 -41.81
N GLY A 59 11.16 -3.27 -43.03
CA GLY A 59 11.96 -3.02 -44.22
C GLY A 59 11.95 -1.55 -44.70
N ALA A 60 10.89 -0.80 -44.37
CA ALA A 60 10.77 0.61 -44.73
C ALA A 60 11.53 1.53 -43.75
N VAL A 61 11.54 1.20 -42.46
CA VAL A 61 12.17 2.01 -41.40
C VAL A 61 13.68 1.79 -41.34
N LEU A 62 14.13 0.55 -41.51
CA LEU A 62 15.55 0.19 -41.49
C LEU A 62 15.87 -0.85 -42.58
N PRO A 63 16.21 -0.44 -43.82
CA PRO A 63 16.47 -1.36 -44.92
C PRO A 63 17.64 -2.31 -44.63
N ALA A 64 17.56 -3.54 -45.16
CA ALA A 64 18.59 -4.57 -44.98
C ALA A 64 19.97 -4.05 -45.44
N GLY A 65 20.97 -4.19 -44.57
CA GLY A 65 22.33 -3.64 -44.78
C GLY A 65 22.61 -2.30 -44.09
N SER A 66 21.61 -1.57 -43.57
CA SER A 66 21.85 -0.34 -42.79
C SER A 66 22.16 -0.57 -41.30
N ALA A 67 22.04 -1.81 -40.81
CA ALA A 67 22.39 -2.20 -39.44
C ALA A 67 23.86 -1.92 -39.08
N ALA A 68 24.73 -1.76 -40.09
CA ALA A 68 26.12 -1.37 -39.91
C ALA A 68 26.33 0.14 -39.62
N GLY A 69 25.30 0.98 -39.68
CA GLY A 69 25.43 2.45 -39.59
C GLY A 69 24.96 3.11 -38.29
N THR A 70 23.97 2.58 -37.57
CA THR A 70 23.36 3.27 -36.41
C THR A 70 23.54 2.56 -35.07
N GLY A 71 23.88 1.26 -35.05
CA GLY A 71 24.06 0.49 -33.81
C GLY A 71 22.78 0.23 -32.99
N ALA A 72 21.61 0.76 -33.39
CA ALA A 72 20.33 0.63 -32.70
C ALA A 72 19.81 -0.82 -32.65
N LEU A 73 19.25 -1.26 -31.52
CA LEU A 73 18.61 -2.59 -31.45
C LEU A 73 17.26 -2.56 -32.15
N ARG A 74 17.07 -3.45 -33.12
CA ARG A 74 15.77 -3.65 -33.77
C ARG A 74 14.97 -4.73 -33.05
N ILE A 75 13.77 -4.40 -32.61
CA ILE A 75 12.79 -5.33 -32.04
C ILE A 75 11.59 -5.38 -32.98
N VAL A 76 11.24 -6.55 -33.49
CA VAL A 76 10.17 -6.70 -34.48
C VAL A 76 8.90 -7.25 -33.83
N LEU A 77 7.77 -6.57 -34.01
CA LEU A 77 6.46 -7.03 -33.58
C LEU A 77 5.83 -7.84 -34.71
N ASP A 78 5.65 -9.14 -34.49
CA ASP A 78 5.10 -10.06 -35.48
C ASP A 78 3.66 -10.45 -35.11
N ASP A 79 2.73 -10.17 -36.03
CA ASP A 79 1.30 -10.50 -35.91
C ASP A 79 0.93 -11.80 -36.67
N GLY A 80 1.90 -12.60 -37.10
CA GLY A 80 1.71 -13.82 -37.88
C GLY A 80 2.23 -13.75 -39.32
N GLU A 81 3.14 -12.82 -39.61
CA GLU A 81 3.84 -12.68 -40.89
C GLU A 81 5.27 -13.21 -40.72
N GLU A 82 5.71 -14.17 -41.55
CA GLU A 82 7.10 -14.69 -41.47
C GLU A 82 8.12 -13.56 -41.70
N TYR A 83 8.73 -13.07 -40.61
CA TYR A 83 9.85 -12.14 -40.66
C TYR A 83 11.19 -12.89 -40.64
N SER A 84 12.07 -12.59 -41.59
CA SER A 84 13.39 -13.24 -41.75
C SER A 84 14.59 -12.29 -41.61
N GLY A 85 14.41 -11.13 -40.96
CA GLY A 85 15.49 -10.16 -40.76
C GLY A 85 16.18 -10.24 -39.38
N ASP A 86 17.18 -9.38 -39.17
CA ASP A 86 17.98 -9.32 -37.94
C ASP A 86 17.26 -8.62 -36.76
N GLY A 87 17.34 -9.21 -35.57
CA GLY A 87 16.85 -8.66 -34.29
C GLY A 87 15.87 -9.59 -33.55
N PRO A 88 15.64 -9.38 -32.24
CA PRO A 88 14.63 -10.11 -31.48
C PRO A 88 13.21 -9.89 -32.06
N VAL A 89 12.48 -11.00 -32.24
CA VAL A 89 11.09 -11.02 -32.71
C VAL A 89 10.16 -11.25 -31.52
N VAL A 90 9.17 -10.37 -31.36
CA VAL A 90 8.09 -10.46 -30.37
C VAL A 90 6.83 -10.87 -31.11
N ALA A 91 6.41 -12.12 -30.94
CA ALA A 91 5.12 -12.61 -31.42
C ALA A 91 3.99 -11.88 -30.67
N ALA A 92 3.39 -10.89 -31.31
CA ALA A 92 2.34 -10.04 -30.77
C ALA A 92 0.92 -10.59 -31.02
N ALA A 93 0.79 -11.54 -31.96
CA ALA A 93 -0.50 -12.15 -32.30
C ALA A 93 -1.20 -12.74 -31.07
N GLY A 94 -2.41 -12.25 -30.78
CA GLY A 94 -3.25 -12.73 -29.68
C GLY A 94 -2.77 -12.36 -28.27
N LEU A 95 -1.70 -11.57 -28.13
CA LEU A 95 -1.24 -11.09 -26.83
C LEU A 95 -1.95 -9.80 -26.40
N ALA A 96 -2.21 -9.70 -25.10
CA ALA A 96 -2.62 -8.43 -24.50
C ALA A 96 -1.48 -7.39 -24.61
N PRO A 97 -1.80 -6.09 -24.75
CA PRO A 97 -0.80 -5.03 -24.89
C PRO A 97 0.27 -5.01 -23.79
N GLU A 98 -0.10 -5.32 -22.55
CA GLU A 98 0.80 -5.38 -21.40
C GLU A 98 1.83 -6.50 -21.55
N ALA A 99 1.42 -7.64 -22.11
CA ALA A 99 2.31 -8.76 -22.39
C ALA A 99 3.31 -8.41 -23.51
N ILE A 100 2.87 -7.65 -24.52
CA ILE A 100 3.76 -7.15 -25.59
C ILE A 100 4.79 -6.17 -25.01
N VAL A 101 4.35 -5.22 -24.18
CA VAL A 101 5.26 -4.27 -23.48
C VAL A 101 6.30 -5.01 -22.66
N SER A 102 5.88 -6.00 -21.87
CA SER A 102 6.77 -6.81 -21.05
C SER A 102 7.85 -7.50 -21.89
N LYS A 103 7.47 -8.12 -23.02
CA LYS A 103 8.41 -8.79 -23.94
C LYS A 103 9.37 -7.82 -24.62
N VAL A 104 8.89 -6.65 -25.04
CA VAL A 104 9.73 -5.61 -25.63
C VAL A 104 10.75 -5.08 -24.60
N ARG A 105 10.34 -4.88 -23.35
CA ARG A 105 11.24 -4.48 -22.26
C ARG A 105 12.34 -5.51 -22.04
N THR A 106 12.01 -6.80 -22.03
CA THR A 106 13.00 -7.88 -21.87
C THR A 106 14.11 -7.78 -22.92
N ALA A 107 13.73 -7.49 -24.17
CA ALA A 107 14.70 -7.31 -25.25
C ALA A 107 15.58 -6.07 -25.06
N LEU A 108 15.01 -4.95 -24.61
CA LEU A 108 15.76 -3.73 -24.29
C LEU A 108 16.74 -3.95 -23.12
N LEU A 109 16.29 -4.64 -22.08
CA LEU A 109 17.10 -4.95 -20.89
C LEU A 109 18.27 -5.89 -21.22
N GLY A 110 18.06 -6.87 -22.11
CA GLY A 110 19.15 -7.72 -22.62
C GLY A 110 20.26 -6.89 -23.26
N ARG A 111 19.91 -5.89 -24.07
CA ARG A 111 20.89 -4.97 -24.68
C ARG A 111 21.61 -4.12 -23.64
N GLU A 112 20.90 -3.57 -22.65
CA GLU A 112 21.50 -2.79 -21.56
C GLU A 112 22.56 -3.58 -20.79
N LEU A 113 22.32 -4.89 -20.62
CA LEU A 113 23.15 -5.78 -19.82
C LEU A 113 24.17 -6.58 -20.64
N GLY A 114 24.17 -6.46 -21.97
CA GLY A 114 24.99 -7.28 -22.85
C GLY A 114 24.63 -8.78 -22.83
N LEU A 115 23.39 -9.11 -22.45
CA LEU A 115 22.88 -10.47 -22.31
C LEU A 115 21.91 -10.80 -23.45
N ALA A 116 21.82 -12.07 -23.82
CA ALA A 116 20.82 -12.53 -24.78
C ALA A 116 19.41 -12.30 -24.21
N ALA A 117 18.52 -11.68 -25.00
CA ALA A 117 17.13 -11.46 -24.65
C ALA A 117 16.37 -12.79 -24.58
N ASP A 118 16.41 -13.45 -23.43
CA ASP A 118 15.71 -14.71 -23.19
C ASP A 118 14.85 -14.64 -21.92
N ALA A 119 14.11 -15.73 -21.65
CA ALA A 119 13.18 -15.84 -20.52
C ALA A 119 13.81 -15.59 -19.13
N ARG A 120 15.14 -15.52 -19.01
CA ARG A 120 15.85 -15.25 -17.75
C ARG A 120 15.85 -13.76 -17.38
N LEU A 121 15.71 -12.86 -18.34
CA LEU A 121 15.67 -11.40 -18.13
C LEU A 121 14.30 -10.89 -17.67
N GLU A 122 13.21 -11.61 -17.97
CA GLU A 122 11.84 -11.30 -17.50
C GLU A 122 11.72 -11.35 -15.96
N ALA A 123 12.71 -11.93 -15.25
CA ALA A 123 12.66 -12.19 -13.81
C ALA A 123 13.29 -11.09 -12.91
N LEU A 124 13.76 -9.96 -13.47
CA LEU A 124 14.53 -8.96 -12.70
C LEU A 124 13.70 -7.94 -11.92
N GLU A 125 12.38 -7.92 -12.10
CA GLU A 125 11.44 -7.14 -11.30
C GLU A 125 10.10 -7.90 -11.25
N GLY A 126 9.54 -8.07 -10.06
CA GLY A 126 8.37 -8.92 -9.90
C GLY A 126 7.61 -8.63 -8.62
N ASN A 127 6.62 -9.46 -8.34
CA ASN A 127 5.75 -9.33 -7.16
C ASN A 127 5.86 -10.59 -6.30
N LEU A 128 6.03 -10.42 -4.98
CA LEU A 128 6.16 -11.50 -4.02
C LEU A 128 4.90 -12.36 -3.89
N LEU A 129 3.72 -11.85 -4.27
CA LEU A 129 2.48 -12.63 -4.36
C LEU A 129 2.54 -13.66 -5.49
N ALA A 130 3.21 -13.34 -6.59
CA ALA A 130 3.33 -14.22 -7.75
C ALA A 130 4.56 -15.13 -7.66
N LEU A 131 5.64 -14.64 -7.04
CA LEU A 131 6.88 -15.38 -6.86
C LEU A 131 7.51 -15.01 -5.50
N PRO A 132 7.20 -15.76 -4.44
CA PRO A 132 7.78 -15.55 -3.10
C PRO A 132 9.30 -15.65 -3.10
N LEU A 133 9.96 -15.03 -2.11
CA LEU A 133 11.42 -15.01 -2.01
C LEU A 133 12.04 -16.42 -2.03
N LEU A 134 11.44 -17.36 -1.30
CA LEU A 134 11.92 -18.76 -1.23
C LEU A 134 11.78 -19.50 -2.57
N GLU A 135 10.91 -19.06 -3.48
CA GLU A 135 10.79 -19.61 -4.84
C GLU A 135 11.67 -18.87 -5.85
N LEU A 136 11.92 -17.58 -5.61
CA LEU A 136 12.81 -16.74 -6.40
C LEU A 136 14.27 -17.19 -6.27
N LEU A 137 14.74 -17.44 -5.06
CA LEU A 137 16.16 -17.72 -4.78
C LEU A 137 16.71 -18.95 -5.54
N PRO A 138 16.02 -20.12 -5.60
CA PRO A 138 16.49 -21.25 -6.40
C PRO A 138 16.54 -20.96 -7.91
N LYS A 139 15.75 -20.00 -8.41
CA LYS A 139 15.83 -19.55 -9.80
C LYS A 139 17.09 -18.70 -9.99
N LEU A 140 17.37 -17.77 -9.08
CA LEU A 140 18.57 -16.94 -9.13
C LEU A 140 19.87 -17.73 -8.92
N GLN A 141 19.86 -18.74 -8.05
CA GLN A 141 20.99 -19.64 -7.82
C GLN A 141 21.34 -20.44 -9.08
N ARG A 142 20.34 -21.00 -9.78
CA ARG A 142 20.56 -21.71 -11.06
C ARG A 142 21.13 -20.82 -12.17
N LEU A 143 20.91 -19.52 -12.05
CA LEU A 143 21.43 -18.51 -12.97
C LEU A 143 22.77 -17.93 -12.52
N VAL A 144 23.29 -18.37 -11.37
CA VAL A 144 24.58 -17.93 -10.79
C VAL A 144 24.64 -16.40 -10.65
N VAL A 145 23.54 -15.80 -10.20
CA VAL A 145 23.43 -14.34 -10.11
C VAL A 145 24.22 -13.83 -8.91
N SER A 146 25.19 -12.95 -9.15
CA SER A 146 25.72 -12.02 -8.14
C SER A 146 24.96 -10.71 -8.19
N GLY A 147 24.62 -10.14 -7.03
CA GLY A 147 23.78 -8.96 -6.96
C GLY A 147 23.08 -8.73 -5.64
N ARG A 148 22.02 -7.94 -5.70
CA ARG A 148 21.11 -7.70 -4.57
C ARG A 148 19.67 -7.91 -5.00
N VAL A 149 18.89 -8.56 -4.15
CA VAL A 149 17.44 -8.62 -4.27
C VAL A 149 16.88 -7.61 -3.26
N LEU A 150 16.21 -6.57 -3.74
CA LEU A 150 15.53 -5.58 -2.92
C LEU A 150 14.07 -6.00 -2.74
N LEU A 151 13.57 -6.01 -1.51
CA LEU A 151 12.19 -6.37 -1.19
C LEU A 151 11.70 -5.60 0.04
N GLY A 152 10.65 -4.80 -0.14
CA GLY A 152 10.13 -3.93 0.93
C GLY A 152 11.20 -2.94 1.42
N ASP A 153 11.47 -2.96 2.72
CA ASP A 153 12.51 -2.17 3.39
C ASP A 153 13.82 -2.94 3.60
N GLY A 154 13.95 -4.15 3.03
CA GLY A 154 15.10 -5.01 3.19
C GLY A 154 15.77 -5.43 1.88
N GLU A 155 16.90 -6.11 2.04
CA GLU A 155 17.69 -6.63 0.92
C GLU A 155 18.33 -7.99 1.25
N VAL A 156 18.53 -8.80 0.21
CA VAL A 156 19.33 -10.02 0.22
C VAL A 156 20.46 -9.85 -0.78
N ALA A 157 21.71 -9.96 -0.32
CA ALA A 157 22.89 -9.94 -1.18
C ALA A 157 23.23 -11.36 -1.63
N LEU A 158 23.45 -11.51 -2.93
CA LEU A 158 23.81 -12.75 -3.59
C LEU A 158 25.23 -12.64 -4.15
N ASP A 159 26.03 -13.67 -3.99
CA ASP A 159 27.33 -13.82 -4.66
C ASP A 159 27.45 -15.21 -5.25
N GLU A 160 27.64 -15.28 -6.57
CA GLU A 160 27.67 -16.50 -7.36
C GLU A 160 26.45 -17.40 -7.12
N GLY A 161 25.27 -16.79 -6.93
CA GLY A 161 24.01 -17.49 -6.67
C GLY A 161 23.78 -17.88 -5.21
N GLU A 162 24.74 -17.67 -4.30
CA GLU A 162 24.60 -17.95 -2.87
C GLU A 162 24.19 -16.70 -2.09
N VAL A 163 23.37 -16.88 -1.05
CA VAL A 163 23.04 -15.78 -0.13
C VAL A 163 24.23 -15.52 0.78
N ILE A 164 24.79 -14.31 0.70
CA ILE A 164 25.95 -13.92 1.50
C ILE A 164 25.60 -12.95 2.62
N ALA A 165 24.53 -12.17 2.50
CA ALA A 165 24.05 -11.27 3.54
C ALA A 165 22.55 -10.99 3.37
N ALA A 166 21.88 -10.64 4.46
CA ALA A 166 20.50 -10.18 4.45
C ALA A 166 20.29 -9.09 5.50
N ARG A 167 19.44 -8.11 5.21
CA ARG A 167 19.18 -6.95 6.08
C ARG A 167 17.73 -6.50 6.00
N THR A 168 17.13 -6.17 7.15
CA THR A 168 15.82 -5.50 7.26
C THR A 168 15.83 -4.61 8.50
N GLY A 169 15.65 -3.30 8.32
CA GLY A 169 15.87 -2.31 9.39
C GLY A 169 17.25 -2.43 10.03
N ALA A 170 17.30 -2.65 11.35
CA ALA A 170 18.54 -2.87 12.10
C ALA A 170 19.00 -4.34 12.15
N VAL A 171 18.15 -5.29 11.70
CA VAL A 171 18.41 -6.73 11.80
C VAL A 171 19.24 -7.22 10.61
N ARG A 172 20.15 -8.16 10.87
CA ARG A 172 21.10 -8.69 9.88
C ARG A 172 21.20 -10.22 9.92
N GLY A 173 21.85 -10.79 8.90
CA GLY A 173 22.19 -12.22 8.84
C GLY A 173 20.99 -13.14 8.66
N ALA A 174 21.09 -14.39 9.15
CA ALA A 174 20.06 -15.41 8.99
C ALA A 174 18.69 -15.00 9.56
N LYS A 175 18.67 -14.23 10.66
CA LYS A 175 17.43 -13.67 11.23
C LYS A 175 16.75 -12.68 10.29
N ALA A 176 17.52 -11.77 9.69
CA ALA A 176 16.99 -10.85 8.68
C ALA A 176 16.46 -11.60 7.46
N PHE A 177 17.18 -12.63 7.01
CA PHE A 177 16.73 -13.50 5.94
C PHE A 177 15.39 -14.18 6.29
N ALA A 178 15.26 -14.75 7.49
CA ALA A 178 14.02 -15.39 7.93
C ALA A 178 12.84 -14.41 7.96
N ARG A 179 13.04 -13.16 8.43
CA ARG A 179 12.02 -12.09 8.37
C ARG A 179 11.56 -11.81 6.95
N LEU A 180 12.52 -11.61 6.05
CA LEU A 180 12.28 -11.32 4.65
C LEU A 180 11.60 -12.48 3.91
N ALA A 181 11.93 -13.72 4.26
CA ALA A 181 11.31 -14.92 3.70
C ALA A 181 9.83 -15.06 4.08
N ARG A 182 9.41 -14.50 5.23
CA ARG A 182 7.99 -14.46 5.64
C ARG A 182 7.18 -13.38 4.93
N THR A 183 7.81 -12.42 4.25
CA THR A 183 7.12 -11.36 3.50
C THR A 183 6.50 -11.93 2.21
N THR A 184 5.17 -11.93 2.13
CA THR A 184 4.42 -12.51 1.00
C THR A 184 3.85 -11.48 0.02
N PHE A 185 3.96 -10.19 0.32
CA PHE A 185 3.40 -9.11 -0.49
C PHE A 185 4.45 -8.03 -0.75
N GLY A 186 4.28 -7.31 -1.85
CA GLY A 186 5.19 -6.25 -2.27
C GLY A 186 5.92 -6.58 -3.58
N SER A 187 6.61 -5.59 -4.11
CA SER A 187 7.48 -5.77 -5.27
C SER A 187 8.87 -6.18 -4.83
N PHE A 188 9.53 -6.99 -5.65
CA PHE A 188 10.96 -7.23 -5.54
C PHE A 188 11.67 -6.74 -6.79
N ARG A 189 12.94 -6.35 -6.63
CA ARG A 189 13.83 -5.98 -7.73
C ARG A 189 15.17 -6.66 -7.57
N VAL A 190 15.62 -7.32 -8.64
CA VAL A 190 16.94 -7.94 -8.70
C VAL A 190 17.90 -6.97 -9.38
N LEU A 191 19.00 -6.65 -8.69
CA LEU A 191 20.07 -5.79 -9.16
C LEU A 191 21.32 -6.66 -9.41
N PRO A 192 21.58 -7.09 -10.65
CA PRO A 192 22.73 -7.94 -10.99
C PRO A 192 24.00 -7.08 -11.06
N THR A 193 24.48 -6.65 -9.91
CA THR A 193 25.72 -5.85 -9.75
C THR A 193 26.67 -6.55 -8.79
N ALA A 194 27.84 -5.96 -8.52
CA ALA A 194 28.64 -6.42 -7.38
C ALA A 194 27.76 -6.42 -6.09
N PRO A 195 27.87 -7.45 -5.22
CA PRO A 195 26.98 -7.58 -4.07
C PRO A 195 27.11 -6.41 -3.08
N GLY A 196 28.29 -5.77 -3.03
CA GLY A 196 28.56 -4.61 -2.19
C GLY A 196 28.56 -4.89 -0.68
N ALA A 197 28.45 -6.17 -0.28
CA ALA A 197 28.45 -6.63 1.09
C ALA A 197 29.50 -7.74 1.28
N ALA A 198 30.11 -7.79 2.47
CA ALA A 198 30.91 -8.94 2.87
C ALA A 198 29.98 -10.13 3.22
N ARG A 199 30.50 -11.35 3.14
CA ARG A 199 29.76 -12.54 3.58
C ARG A 199 29.53 -12.49 5.09
N GLU A 200 28.27 -12.35 5.48
CA GLU A 200 27.76 -12.35 6.85
C GLU A 200 27.02 -13.66 7.18
N ILE A 201 26.53 -14.38 6.16
CA ILE A 201 25.80 -15.64 6.28
C ILE A 201 26.70 -16.80 5.85
N ALA A 202 26.86 -17.79 6.74
CA ALA A 202 27.75 -18.92 6.54
C ALA A 202 27.03 -20.14 5.96
N GLU A 203 25.73 -20.24 6.19
CA GLU A 203 24.84 -21.29 5.71
C GLU A 203 24.77 -21.28 4.18
N ASP A 204 24.71 -22.47 3.58
CA ASP A 204 24.34 -22.61 2.17
C ASP A 204 22.86 -22.28 1.95
N MET A 205 22.49 -22.02 0.69
CA MET A 205 21.11 -21.68 0.32
C MET A 205 20.06 -22.65 0.88
N LEU A 206 20.32 -23.97 0.81
CA LEU A 206 19.33 -24.98 1.20
C LEU A 206 19.11 -24.98 2.72
N SER A 207 20.20 -24.89 3.49
CA SER A 207 20.20 -24.79 4.94
C SER A 207 19.50 -23.51 5.40
N LEU A 208 19.75 -22.39 4.71
CA LEU A 208 19.14 -21.10 5.02
C LEU A 208 17.64 -21.09 4.71
N MET A 209 17.22 -21.69 3.59
CA MET A 209 15.80 -21.86 3.25
C MET A 209 15.09 -22.76 4.25
N ALA A 210 15.70 -23.88 4.65
CA ALA A 210 15.14 -24.77 5.66
C ALA A 210 14.96 -24.05 7.00
N LEU A 211 15.97 -23.29 7.44
CA LEU A 211 15.89 -22.45 8.64
C LEU A 211 14.73 -21.46 8.56
N ALA A 212 14.56 -20.76 7.43
CA ALA A 212 13.47 -19.79 7.26
C ALA A 212 12.09 -20.46 7.29
N MET A 213 11.93 -21.62 6.66
CA MET A 213 10.67 -22.38 6.67
C MET A 213 10.32 -22.89 8.07
N GLU A 214 11.31 -23.42 8.81
CA GLU A 214 11.11 -23.83 10.19
C GLU A 214 10.76 -22.64 11.09
N ASP A 215 11.46 -21.51 10.92
CA ASP A 215 11.19 -20.29 11.67
C ASP A 215 9.78 -19.77 11.40
N GLN A 216 9.32 -19.77 10.14
CA GLN A 216 7.96 -19.39 9.78
C GLN A 216 6.91 -20.29 10.46
N ALA A 217 7.13 -21.61 10.50
CA ALA A 217 6.24 -22.54 11.17
C ALA A 217 6.22 -22.31 12.70
N ARG A 218 7.39 -22.11 13.32
CA ARG A 218 7.49 -21.79 14.76
C ARG A 218 6.83 -20.47 15.09
N PHE A 219 7.04 -19.44 14.25
CA PHE A 219 6.43 -18.12 14.40
C PHE A 219 4.89 -18.23 14.42
N ALA A 220 4.31 -18.89 13.40
CA ALA A 220 2.86 -19.09 13.34
C ALA A 220 2.33 -19.88 14.54
N GLY A 221 3.02 -20.95 14.95
CA GLY A 221 2.64 -21.75 16.12
C GLY A 221 2.79 -21.02 17.45
N ALA A 222 3.76 -20.12 17.58
CA ALA A 222 3.93 -19.31 18.78
C ALA A 222 2.90 -18.18 18.85
N CYS A 223 2.61 -17.47 17.75
CA CYS A 223 1.56 -16.45 17.69
C CYS A 223 0.16 -16.97 18.02
N ALA A 224 -0.11 -18.27 17.81
CA ALA A 224 -1.36 -18.90 18.21
C ALA A 224 -1.48 -19.15 19.73
N ARG A 225 -0.35 -19.21 20.45
CA ARG A 225 -0.28 -19.53 21.90
C ARG A 225 0.02 -18.31 22.76
N LEU A 226 0.78 -17.37 22.21
CA LEU A 226 1.14 -16.14 22.87
C LEU A 226 0.02 -15.11 22.72
N PRO A 227 -0.16 -14.22 23.72
CA PRO A 227 -0.94 -13.02 23.52
C PRO A 227 -0.25 -12.11 22.49
N ASP A 228 -0.82 -10.93 22.31
CA ASP A 228 -0.27 -9.88 21.47
C ASP A 228 1.24 -9.67 21.69
N LEU A 229 2.04 -9.52 20.63
CA LEU A 229 3.50 -9.38 20.73
C LEU A 229 3.92 -8.05 21.40
N ALA A 230 3.00 -7.10 21.55
CA ALA A 230 3.20 -5.92 22.39
C ALA A 230 2.97 -6.18 23.90
N SER A 231 2.56 -7.40 24.30
CA SER A 231 2.40 -7.78 25.71
C SER A 231 3.71 -7.60 26.45
N ARG A 232 3.64 -7.10 27.69
CA ARG A 232 4.82 -6.98 28.55
C ARG A 232 5.28 -8.35 29.01
N LEU A 233 6.56 -8.61 28.87
CA LEU A 233 7.18 -9.84 29.30
C LEU A 233 7.89 -9.59 30.64
N ARG A 234 7.55 -10.39 31.66
CA ARG A 234 8.17 -10.33 33.00
C ARG A 234 8.68 -11.70 33.43
N LEU A 235 9.85 -11.71 34.06
CA LEU A 235 10.36 -12.92 34.72
C LEU A 235 9.58 -13.20 36.01
N VAL A 236 9.24 -14.47 36.21
CA VAL A 236 8.68 -14.97 37.47
C VAL A 236 9.82 -15.59 38.28
N ILE A 237 10.38 -14.81 39.21
CA ILE A 237 11.50 -15.25 40.04
C ILE A 237 10.94 -16.01 41.26
N GLY A 238 11.14 -17.32 41.27
CA GLY A 238 10.74 -18.22 42.35
C GLY A 238 11.63 -19.48 42.41
N PRO A 239 11.35 -20.45 43.30
CA PRO A 239 12.20 -21.64 43.46
C PRO A 239 12.45 -22.40 42.15
N ALA A 240 11.41 -22.53 41.30
CA ALA A 240 11.51 -23.18 39.99
C ALA A 240 12.48 -22.49 39.03
N PHE A 241 12.61 -21.16 39.11
CA PHE A 241 13.53 -20.39 38.27
C PHE A 241 15.00 -20.75 38.57
N PHE A 242 15.34 -20.96 39.84
CA PHE A 242 16.72 -21.28 40.25
C PHE A 242 17.10 -22.75 40.02
N THR A 243 16.13 -23.64 39.87
CA THR A 243 16.38 -25.07 39.63
C THR A 243 16.25 -25.47 38.16
N THR A 244 15.78 -24.56 37.29
CA THR A 244 15.62 -24.83 35.86
C THR A 244 16.93 -24.59 35.11
N PRO A 245 17.48 -25.61 34.41
CA PRO A 245 18.58 -25.39 33.48
C PRO A 245 18.04 -24.77 32.18
N PHE A 246 18.38 -23.51 31.93
CA PHE A 246 17.99 -22.82 30.70
C PHE A 246 18.86 -23.22 29.52
N THR A 247 18.24 -23.53 28.38
CA THR A 247 18.95 -23.70 27.10
C THR A 247 19.58 -22.37 26.65
N PRO A 248 20.57 -22.37 25.73
CA PRO A 248 21.15 -21.12 25.22
C PRO A 248 20.09 -20.13 24.67
N GLY A 249 19.10 -20.62 23.91
CA GLY A 249 18.00 -19.79 23.41
C GLY A 249 17.12 -19.22 24.52
N GLN A 250 16.85 -20.01 25.57
CA GLN A 250 16.13 -19.53 26.76
C GLN A 250 16.93 -18.50 27.54
N GLN A 251 18.25 -18.65 27.64
CA GLN A 251 19.10 -17.65 28.29
C GLN A 251 19.00 -16.29 27.61
N GLY A 252 18.93 -16.26 26.26
CA GLY A 252 18.67 -15.05 25.49
C GLY A 252 17.32 -14.40 25.85
N VAL A 253 16.25 -15.21 25.92
CA VAL A 253 14.93 -14.74 26.35
C VAL A 253 14.95 -14.22 27.78
N VAL A 254 15.57 -14.94 28.72
CA VAL A 254 15.65 -14.53 30.13
C VAL A 254 16.42 -13.23 30.29
N ALA A 255 17.54 -13.06 29.57
CA ALA A 255 18.30 -11.82 29.58
C ALA A 255 17.47 -10.64 29.03
N GLY A 256 16.82 -10.83 27.88
CA GLY A 256 15.95 -9.80 27.30
C GLY A 256 14.75 -9.45 28.18
N ALA A 257 14.19 -10.44 28.87
CA ALA A 257 13.09 -10.29 29.82
C ALA A 257 13.49 -9.47 31.05
N HIS A 258 14.70 -9.69 31.56
CA HIS A 258 15.24 -8.98 32.72
C HIS A 258 15.34 -7.47 32.46
N ASP A 259 15.77 -7.08 31.25
CA ASP A 259 15.88 -5.68 30.84
C ASP A 259 14.51 -4.99 30.68
N GLY A 260 13.43 -5.77 30.77
CA GLY A 260 12.06 -5.32 30.57
C GLY A 260 11.75 -5.02 29.11
N GLY A 261 10.47 -5.04 28.77
CA GLY A 261 10.01 -4.77 27.42
C GLY A 261 8.74 -5.54 27.09
N THR A 262 8.39 -5.47 25.81
CA THR A 262 7.36 -6.30 25.20
C THR A 262 7.95 -7.61 24.67
N ILE A 263 7.11 -8.57 24.31
CA ILE A 263 7.55 -9.78 23.61
C ILE A 263 8.38 -9.39 22.37
N TRP A 264 7.92 -8.38 21.62
CA TRP A 264 8.63 -7.92 20.41
C TRP A 264 9.99 -7.30 20.71
N ASP A 265 10.12 -6.51 21.79
CA ASP A 265 11.42 -5.95 22.20
C ASP A 265 12.46 -7.05 22.48
N VAL A 266 12.02 -8.15 23.11
CA VAL A 266 12.87 -9.32 23.37
C VAL A 266 13.21 -10.02 22.06
N VAL A 267 12.20 -10.27 21.21
CA VAL A 267 12.39 -10.87 19.89
C VAL A 267 13.41 -10.08 19.09
N ASP A 268 13.36 -8.76 19.05
CA ASP A 268 14.32 -7.93 18.30
C ASP A 268 15.75 -8.02 18.83
N ARG A 269 15.95 -8.05 20.15
CA ARG A 269 17.28 -8.07 20.79
C ARG A 269 17.99 -9.41 20.71
N VAL A 270 17.25 -10.51 20.75
CA VAL A 270 17.79 -11.86 20.77
C VAL A 270 18.26 -12.24 19.35
N PRO A 271 19.51 -12.66 19.12
CA PRO A 271 20.07 -12.86 17.77
C PRO A 271 19.45 -14.02 17.00
N GLU A 272 18.81 -14.98 17.68
CA GLU A 272 18.14 -16.12 17.09
C GLU A 272 16.93 -15.71 16.21
N PRO A 273 16.53 -16.55 15.24
CA PRO A 273 15.34 -16.32 14.42
C PRO A 273 14.05 -16.12 15.24
N ASP A 274 13.17 -15.20 14.80
CA ASP A 274 12.05 -14.73 15.62
C ASP A 274 11.10 -15.84 16.07
N GLY A 275 10.76 -16.78 15.19
CA GLY A 275 9.91 -17.92 15.52
C GLY A 275 10.53 -18.82 16.58
N THR A 276 11.86 -18.97 16.56
CA THR A 276 12.60 -19.68 17.61
C THR A 276 12.50 -18.95 18.95
N VAL A 277 12.74 -17.64 18.98
CA VAL A 277 12.63 -16.83 20.20
C VAL A 277 11.21 -16.86 20.76
N LEU A 278 10.20 -16.71 19.89
CA LEU A 278 8.79 -16.76 20.28
C LEU A 278 8.39 -18.14 20.81
N ALA A 279 8.90 -19.23 20.23
CA ALA A 279 8.63 -20.58 20.72
C ALA A 279 9.19 -20.78 22.14
N GLU A 280 10.38 -20.25 22.43
CA GLU A 280 10.97 -20.29 23.78
C GLU A 280 10.22 -19.40 24.76
N ILE A 281 9.77 -18.21 24.36
CA ILE A 281 8.90 -17.35 25.19
C ILE A 281 7.60 -18.09 25.54
N ALA A 282 6.97 -18.74 24.56
CA ALA A 282 5.76 -19.53 24.79
C ALA A 282 6.01 -20.68 25.76
N HIS A 283 7.12 -21.41 25.59
CA HIS A 283 7.48 -22.49 26.50
C HIS A 283 7.73 -21.98 27.93
N LEU A 284 8.53 -20.93 28.10
CA LEU A 284 8.80 -20.32 29.41
C LEU A 284 7.53 -19.76 30.07
N HIS A 285 6.57 -19.30 29.28
CA HIS A 285 5.26 -18.89 29.76
C HIS A 285 4.43 -20.09 30.25
N GLU A 286 4.38 -21.17 29.47
CA GLU A 286 3.67 -22.41 29.81
C GLU A 286 4.20 -23.05 31.11
N VAL A 287 5.52 -23.02 31.35
CA VAL A 287 6.12 -23.53 32.60
C VAL A 287 6.11 -22.51 33.75
N GLY A 288 5.51 -21.34 33.56
CA GLY A 288 5.32 -20.33 34.61
C GLY A 288 6.60 -19.56 35.01
N LEU A 289 7.63 -19.59 34.18
CA LEU A 289 8.87 -18.83 34.40
C LEU A 289 8.81 -17.41 33.79
N VAL A 290 7.87 -17.20 32.87
CA VAL A 290 7.56 -15.90 32.26
C VAL A 290 6.07 -15.58 32.43
N ALA A 291 5.77 -14.38 32.91
CA ALA A 291 4.44 -13.81 32.90
C ALA A 291 4.29 -12.84 31.73
N LEU A 292 3.14 -12.89 31.07
CA LEU A 292 2.79 -12.02 29.95
C LEU A 292 1.62 -11.15 30.37
N ASP A 293 1.87 -9.87 30.56
CA ASP A 293 0.81 -8.91 30.85
C ASP A 293 0.30 -8.33 29.53
N ALA A 294 -1.02 -8.23 29.38
CA ALA A 294 -1.64 -7.64 28.20
C ALA A 294 -0.97 -6.29 27.86
N PRO A 295 -0.79 -5.97 26.56
CA PRO A 295 -0.16 -4.71 26.18
C PRO A 295 -0.91 -3.57 26.85
N GLU A 296 -0.19 -2.75 27.59
CA GLU A 296 -0.74 -1.51 28.12
C GLU A 296 -0.89 -0.54 26.95
N ILE A 297 -2.00 -0.68 26.22
CA ILE A 297 -2.39 0.26 25.18
C ILE A 297 -2.79 1.53 25.90
N LYS A 298 -1.84 2.45 26.07
CA LYS A 298 -2.08 3.71 26.77
C LYS A 298 -3.14 4.56 26.08
N VAL A 299 -3.22 4.47 24.75
CA VAL A 299 -4.21 5.21 23.96
C VAL A 299 -4.89 4.26 22.96
N ARG A 300 -6.22 4.21 22.98
CA ARG A 300 -7.04 3.52 21.99
C ARG A 300 -7.51 4.52 20.94
N VAL A 301 -7.60 4.09 19.69
CA VAL A 301 -8.12 4.92 18.61
C VAL A 301 -9.51 4.47 18.23
N VAL A 302 -10.41 5.45 18.18
CA VAL A 302 -11.78 5.28 17.72
C VAL A 302 -11.95 6.09 16.43
N THR A 303 -12.65 5.54 15.45
CA THR A 303 -13.12 6.29 14.28
C THR A 303 -14.56 5.89 13.95
N ASP A 304 -15.10 6.38 12.85
CA ASP A 304 -16.43 6.01 12.38
C ASP A 304 -16.38 5.33 11.02
N SER A 305 -17.47 4.66 10.62
CA SER A 305 -17.48 3.82 9.41
C SER A 305 -17.16 4.55 8.12
N THR A 306 -17.31 5.88 8.08
CA THR A 306 -16.97 6.68 6.90
C THR A 306 -15.48 6.86 6.68
N ALA A 307 -14.63 6.32 7.56
CA ALA A 307 -13.22 6.10 7.26
C ALA A 307 -13.03 5.07 6.15
N ASP A 308 -14.05 4.24 5.87
CA ASP A 308 -14.02 3.17 4.88
C ASP A 308 -12.82 2.23 5.07
N LEU A 309 -12.35 2.05 6.32
CA LEU A 309 -11.21 1.18 6.60
C LEU A 309 -11.54 -0.28 6.28
N PRO A 310 -10.67 -1.01 5.54
CA PRO A 310 -10.75 -2.46 5.48
C PRO A 310 -10.70 -3.06 6.89
N VAL A 311 -11.44 -4.14 7.11
CA VAL A 311 -11.58 -4.77 8.44
C VAL A 311 -10.23 -5.20 8.96
N GLU A 312 -9.39 -5.75 8.09
CA GLU A 312 -8.05 -6.24 8.38
C GLU A 312 -7.12 -5.10 8.81
N VAL A 313 -7.25 -3.92 8.18
CA VAL A 313 -6.46 -2.73 8.51
C VAL A 313 -6.89 -2.16 9.86
N ALA A 314 -8.21 -2.07 10.12
CA ALA A 314 -8.73 -1.63 11.40
C ALA A 314 -8.27 -2.57 12.54
N GLN A 315 -8.33 -3.89 12.32
CA GLN A 315 -7.88 -4.90 13.28
C GLN A 315 -6.38 -4.83 13.54
N ALA A 316 -5.56 -4.80 12.48
CA ALA A 316 -4.10 -4.72 12.59
C ALA A 316 -3.63 -3.47 13.35
N ASN A 317 -4.34 -2.35 13.19
CA ASN A 317 -4.04 -1.10 13.91
C ASN A 317 -4.84 -0.93 15.21
N ARG A 318 -5.64 -1.94 15.62
CA ARG A 318 -6.49 -1.92 16.83
C ARG A 318 -7.43 -0.71 16.90
N ILE A 319 -7.94 -0.28 15.75
CA ILE A 319 -8.87 0.83 15.60
C ILE A 319 -10.28 0.32 15.85
N HIS A 320 -11.00 0.98 16.76
CA HIS A 320 -12.41 0.71 17.00
C HIS A 320 -13.28 1.59 16.09
N VAL A 321 -14.17 0.99 15.31
CA VAL A 321 -15.00 1.70 14.32
C VAL A 321 -16.45 1.77 14.81
N VAL A 322 -16.99 2.98 14.94
CA VAL A 322 -18.39 3.22 15.30
C VAL A 322 -19.24 3.32 14.03
N PRO A 323 -20.21 2.42 13.80
CA PRO A 323 -20.95 2.38 12.54
C PRO A 323 -21.99 3.49 12.44
N LEU A 324 -21.96 4.23 11.32
CA LEU A 324 -23.08 5.07 10.90
C LEU A 324 -24.21 4.19 10.35
N SER A 325 -25.38 4.79 10.13
CA SER A 325 -26.52 4.07 9.55
C SER A 325 -26.91 4.60 8.18
N VAL A 326 -27.35 3.69 7.30
CA VAL A 326 -28.00 3.98 6.03
C VAL A 326 -29.46 3.56 6.09
N LEU A 327 -30.36 4.43 5.65
CA LEU A 327 -31.78 4.21 5.52
C LEU A 327 -32.12 3.99 4.04
N ILE A 328 -32.71 2.85 3.72
CA ILE A 328 -33.19 2.52 2.38
C ILE A 328 -34.68 2.13 2.50
N GLY A 329 -35.57 2.96 1.95
CA GLY A 329 -37.01 2.80 2.17
C GLY A 329 -37.38 2.91 3.66
N LYS A 330 -37.76 1.80 4.28
CA LYS A 330 -38.09 1.70 5.72
C LYS A 330 -37.04 0.96 6.54
N GLU A 331 -36.01 0.44 5.90
CA GLU A 331 -34.99 -0.41 6.53
C GLU A 331 -33.80 0.47 6.95
N ILE A 332 -33.24 0.17 8.13
CA ILE A 332 -32.06 0.84 8.68
C ILE A 332 -30.95 -0.21 8.74
N TYR A 333 -29.80 0.11 8.18
CA TYR A 333 -28.62 -0.75 8.16
C TYR A 333 -27.44 -0.05 8.82
N LYS A 334 -26.67 -0.76 9.65
CA LYS A 334 -25.36 -0.35 10.12
C LYS A 334 -24.30 -0.57 9.05
N ASP A 335 -23.61 0.50 8.71
CA ASP A 335 -22.56 0.53 7.72
C ASP A 335 -21.37 -0.35 8.13
N GLY A 336 -20.99 -1.28 7.26
CA GLY A 336 -19.93 -2.25 7.51
C GLY A 336 -20.31 -3.40 8.46
N ILE A 337 -21.52 -3.38 9.04
CA ILE A 337 -22.04 -4.42 9.94
C ILE A 337 -23.19 -5.17 9.26
N ASP A 338 -24.32 -4.48 9.02
CA ASP A 338 -25.52 -5.07 8.41
C ASP A 338 -25.46 -5.00 6.88
N LEU A 339 -24.74 -4.00 6.34
CA LEU A 339 -24.64 -3.75 4.91
C LEU A 339 -23.20 -3.48 4.48
N ARG A 340 -22.68 -4.36 3.62
CA ARG A 340 -21.33 -4.25 3.02
C ARG A 340 -21.39 -3.51 1.68
N PRO A 341 -20.27 -2.92 1.20
CA PRO A 341 -20.24 -2.12 -0.03
C PRO A 341 -20.87 -2.81 -1.25
N ALA A 342 -20.45 -4.04 -1.57
CA ALA A 342 -20.98 -4.80 -2.71
C ALA A 342 -22.52 -4.90 -2.69
N ALA A 343 -23.09 -5.34 -1.57
CA ALA A 343 -24.53 -5.45 -1.39
C ALA A 343 -25.24 -4.09 -1.44
N PHE A 344 -24.62 -3.02 -0.94
CA PHE A 344 -25.18 -1.67 -1.03
C PHE A 344 -25.26 -1.19 -2.48
N TYR A 345 -24.20 -1.37 -3.27
CA TYR A 345 -24.21 -0.91 -4.67
C TYR A 345 -25.15 -1.74 -5.55
N GLU A 346 -25.37 -3.02 -5.24
CA GLU A 346 -26.44 -3.82 -5.84
C GLU A 346 -27.84 -3.25 -5.50
N LEU A 347 -28.10 -2.97 -4.22
CA LEU A 347 -29.36 -2.36 -3.78
C LEU A 347 -29.60 -0.98 -4.39
N LEU A 348 -28.55 -0.20 -4.62
CA LEU A 348 -28.63 1.14 -5.18
C LEU A 348 -29.12 1.15 -6.64
N GLN A 349 -29.00 0.03 -7.35
CA GLN A 349 -29.54 -0.15 -8.71
C GLN A 349 -31.07 -0.33 -8.72
N ASP A 350 -31.68 -0.75 -7.60
CA ASP A 350 -33.14 -0.86 -7.47
C ASP A 350 -33.78 0.50 -7.17
N HIS A 351 -34.02 1.27 -8.24
CA HIS A 351 -34.60 2.61 -8.15
C HIS A 351 -35.98 2.67 -7.46
N LYS A 352 -36.68 1.54 -7.29
CA LYS A 352 -38.00 1.51 -6.62
C LYS A 352 -37.91 1.75 -5.11
N ARG A 353 -36.74 1.52 -4.50
CA ARG A 353 -36.52 1.70 -3.06
C ARG A 353 -36.27 3.16 -2.64
N GLY A 354 -36.11 4.06 -3.61
CA GLY A 354 -35.79 5.47 -3.36
C GLY A 354 -34.30 5.71 -3.11
N HIS A 355 -33.92 6.98 -3.03
CA HIS A 355 -32.53 7.36 -2.73
C HIS A 355 -32.22 7.12 -1.25
N PRO A 356 -31.10 6.45 -0.91
CA PRO A 356 -30.74 6.23 0.49
C PRO A 356 -30.52 7.53 1.27
N GLN A 357 -30.70 7.46 2.58
CA GLN A 357 -30.36 8.54 3.50
C GLN A 357 -29.35 8.01 4.53
N THR A 358 -28.58 8.91 5.15
CA THR A 358 -27.57 8.53 6.13
C THR A 358 -27.78 9.25 7.44
N SER A 359 -27.52 8.58 8.57
CA SER A 359 -27.54 9.19 9.89
C SER A 359 -26.25 8.93 10.67
N PRO A 360 -25.71 9.94 11.39
CA PRO A 360 -24.58 9.74 12.28
C PRO A 360 -24.92 8.75 13.41
N PRO A 361 -23.91 8.17 14.09
CA PRO A 361 -24.17 7.33 15.26
C PRO A 361 -24.86 8.17 16.34
N THR A 362 -25.68 7.56 17.18
CA THR A 362 -26.31 8.24 18.30
C THR A 362 -25.29 8.51 19.41
N LYS A 363 -25.60 9.46 20.30
CA LYS A 363 -24.81 9.68 21.51
C LYS A 363 -24.68 8.41 22.36
N GLY A 364 -25.77 7.63 22.47
CA GLY A 364 -25.78 6.35 23.21
C GLY A 364 -24.85 5.30 22.61
N GLU A 365 -24.75 5.24 21.28
CA GLU A 365 -23.82 4.35 20.59
C GLU A 365 -22.36 4.75 20.83
N PHE A 366 -22.05 6.05 20.83
CA PHE A 366 -20.73 6.53 21.22
C PHE A 366 -20.42 6.23 22.69
N LEU A 367 -21.35 6.47 23.62
CA LEU A 367 -21.17 6.13 25.03
C LEU A 367 -20.87 4.63 25.21
N ALA A 368 -21.63 3.76 24.53
CA ALA A 368 -21.40 2.32 24.57
C ALA A 368 -20.03 1.95 23.99
N SER A 369 -19.64 2.54 22.86
CA SER A 369 -18.34 2.31 22.21
C SER A 369 -17.18 2.75 23.11
N TYR A 370 -17.28 3.93 23.73
CA TYR A 370 -16.26 4.43 24.66
C TYR A 370 -16.12 3.55 25.90
N ARG A 371 -17.22 3.05 26.48
CA ARG A 371 -17.16 2.09 27.59
C ARG A 371 -16.38 0.81 27.24
N GLN A 372 -16.45 0.37 25.99
CA GLN A 372 -15.73 -0.83 25.53
C GLN A 372 -14.22 -0.60 25.42
N VAL A 373 -13.79 0.63 25.12
CA VAL A 373 -12.36 0.92 24.83
C VAL A 373 -11.61 1.64 25.94
N ILE A 374 -12.31 2.39 26.80
CA ILE A 374 -11.65 3.30 27.77
C ILE A 374 -10.92 2.55 28.88
N GLY A 375 -11.32 1.33 29.22
CA GLY A 375 -10.69 0.41 30.19
C GLY A 375 -9.59 1.04 31.06
N ARG A 376 -8.31 0.76 30.74
CA ARG A 376 -7.12 1.43 31.33
C ARG A 376 -6.43 2.36 30.32
N SER A 377 -7.14 2.81 29.31
CA SER A 377 -6.61 3.51 28.14
C SER A 377 -7.24 4.89 28.00
N ASP A 378 -6.44 5.89 27.66
CA ASP A 378 -6.97 7.11 27.06
C ASP A 378 -7.53 6.79 25.66
N VAL A 379 -8.34 7.68 25.11
CA VAL A 379 -8.99 7.50 23.81
C VAL A 379 -8.74 8.73 22.94
N VAL A 380 -8.36 8.48 21.69
CA VAL A 380 -8.37 9.50 20.62
C VAL A 380 -9.41 9.08 19.59
N SER A 381 -10.45 9.90 19.45
CA SER A 381 -11.63 9.60 18.62
C SER A 381 -11.64 10.50 17.39
N VAL A 382 -11.17 10.00 16.25
CA VAL A 382 -10.98 10.76 14.99
C VAL A 382 -12.13 10.48 14.04
N HIS A 383 -12.89 11.51 13.67
CA HIS A 383 -14.14 11.34 12.92
C HIS A 383 -14.23 12.19 11.64
N ILE A 384 -15.17 11.81 10.77
CA ILE A 384 -15.54 12.59 9.58
C ILE A 384 -15.77 14.07 9.89
N SER A 385 -15.48 14.93 8.92
CA SER A 385 -15.66 16.36 9.07
C SER A 385 -17.01 16.75 9.68
N GLU A 386 -16.97 17.62 10.69
CA GLU A 386 -18.17 18.15 11.34
C GLU A 386 -19.04 19.00 10.39
N LYS A 387 -18.47 19.46 9.27
CA LYS A 387 -19.21 20.14 8.19
C LYS A 387 -20.00 19.19 7.29
N MET A 388 -19.69 17.90 7.30
CA MET A 388 -20.40 16.87 6.52
C MET A 388 -21.41 16.09 7.37
N SER A 389 -21.13 15.91 8.66
CA SER A 389 -21.92 15.09 9.58
C SER A 389 -21.91 15.61 11.01
N GLN A 390 -22.97 15.34 11.77
CA GLN A 390 -23.03 15.60 13.21
C GLN A 390 -22.23 14.57 14.04
N THR A 391 -21.48 13.66 13.41
CA THR A 391 -20.71 12.60 14.09
C THR A 391 -19.81 13.16 15.19
N VAL A 392 -18.97 14.15 14.88
CA VAL A 392 -18.07 14.81 15.85
C VAL A 392 -18.84 15.44 17.00
N ALA A 393 -19.94 16.15 16.70
CA ALA A 393 -20.74 16.80 17.73
C ALA A 393 -21.36 15.78 18.71
N ARG A 394 -21.83 14.64 18.20
CA ARG A 394 -22.38 13.55 19.02
C ARG A 394 -21.31 12.81 19.80
N ALA A 395 -20.14 12.60 19.22
CA ALA A 395 -18.96 12.05 19.88
C ALA A 395 -18.50 12.93 21.05
N ARG A 396 -18.42 14.26 20.86
CA ARG A 396 -18.12 15.24 21.92
C ARG A 396 -19.17 15.24 23.02
N ALA A 397 -20.46 15.19 22.67
CA ALA A 397 -21.54 15.12 23.65
C ALA A 397 -21.47 13.83 24.49
N ALA A 398 -21.17 12.68 23.87
CA ALA A 398 -20.97 11.42 24.57
C ALA A 398 -19.74 11.46 25.49
N ALA A 399 -18.64 12.08 25.04
CA ALA A 399 -17.43 12.26 25.85
C ALA A 399 -17.70 13.11 27.11
N ALA A 400 -18.42 14.22 26.95
CA ALA A 400 -18.77 15.10 28.06
C ALA A 400 -19.71 14.44 29.07
N GLU A 401 -20.75 13.74 28.60
CA GLU A 401 -21.71 13.04 29.46
C GLU A 401 -21.10 11.84 30.19
N GLY A 402 -20.24 11.08 29.52
CA GLY A 402 -19.63 9.88 30.09
C GLY A 402 -18.45 10.14 31.04
N GLY A 403 -17.99 11.38 31.18
CA GLY A 403 -16.73 11.71 31.87
C GLY A 403 -16.56 11.07 33.25
N GLU A 404 -17.55 11.19 34.13
CA GLU A 404 -17.50 10.59 35.48
C GLU A 404 -17.49 9.05 35.43
N ASP A 405 -18.30 8.45 34.55
CA ASP A 405 -18.38 7.00 34.37
C ASP A 405 -17.04 6.45 33.84
N PHE A 406 -16.41 7.17 32.89
CA PHE A 406 -15.12 6.82 32.32
C PHE A 406 -13.98 6.94 33.33
N GLN A 407 -13.96 7.99 34.15
CA GLN A 407 -13.00 8.15 35.24
C GLN A 407 -13.12 7.03 36.27
N ARG A 408 -14.36 6.64 36.60
CA ARG A 408 -14.64 5.51 37.50
C ARG A 408 -14.17 4.17 36.91
N LEU A 409 -14.40 3.94 35.61
CA LEU A 409 -13.94 2.74 34.91
C LEU A 409 -12.41 2.63 34.89
N ARG A 410 -11.70 3.76 34.78
CA ARG A 410 -10.23 3.80 34.84
C ARG A 410 -9.67 3.56 36.25
N GLY A 411 -10.40 3.99 37.29
CA GLY A 411 -10.06 3.76 38.69
C GLY A 411 -8.99 4.70 39.28
N ASP A 412 -8.25 5.44 38.43
CA ASP A 412 -7.28 6.47 38.85
C ASP A 412 -7.81 7.91 38.73
N GLY A 413 -9.04 8.10 38.24
CA GLY A 413 -9.70 9.40 38.12
C GLY A 413 -9.29 10.25 36.91
N THR A 414 -8.52 9.72 35.95
CA THR A 414 -7.88 10.57 34.92
C THR A 414 -8.29 10.30 33.46
N ALA A 415 -9.32 9.50 33.17
CA ALA A 415 -9.62 9.03 31.81
C ALA A 415 -9.63 10.15 30.74
N GLY A 416 -8.64 10.14 29.85
CA GLY A 416 -8.50 11.11 28.77
C GLY A 416 -9.28 10.65 27.54
N LEU A 417 -10.17 11.49 27.03
CA LEU A 417 -10.89 11.24 25.78
C LEU A 417 -10.85 12.50 24.91
N GLU A 418 -10.08 12.43 23.84
CA GLU A 418 -9.87 13.53 22.89
C GLU A 418 -10.66 13.25 21.61
N VAL A 419 -11.69 14.05 21.33
CA VAL A 419 -12.47 13.94 20.09
C VAL A 419 -11.92 14.90 19.04
N VAL A 420 -11.49 14.35 17.90
CA VAL A 420 -10.85 15.08 16.81
C VAL A 420 -11.76 15.14 15.59
N ASP A 421 -12.02 16.35 15.13
CA ASP A 421 -12.57 16.60 13.80
C ASP A 421 -11.47 16.41 12.76
N SER A 422 -11.58 15.43 11.87
CA SER A 422 -10.56 15.19 10.86
C SER A 422 -10.52 16.26 9.77
N LEU A 423 -11.60 17.00 9.53
CA LEU A 423 -11.82 17.79 8.31
C LEU A 423 -11.68 16.96 7.01
N GLN A 424 -11.80 15.65 7.10
CA GLN A 424 -11.64 14.68 6.01
C GLN A 424 -12.82 13.68 6.01
N VAL A 425 -12.82 12.80 5.01
CA VAL A 425 -13.78 11.70 4.83
C VAL A 425 -13.09 10.56 4.06
N SER A 426 -13.64 9.34 4.15
CA SER A 426 -13.17 8.15 3.42
C SER A 426 -11.67 7.95 3.61
N THR A 427 -10.93 7.65 2.55
CA THR A 427 -9.49 7.43 2.57
C THR A 427 -8.70 8.55 3.29
N GLY A 428 -9.12 9.81 3.20
CA GLY A 428 -8.46 10.90 3.94
C GLY A 428 -8.60 10.77 5.46
N LEU A 429 -9.78 10.34 5.93
CA LEU A 429 -10.04 10.00 7.32
C LEU A 429 -9.33 8.70 7.72
N ALA A 430 -9.31 7.70 6.83
CA ALA A 430 -8.60 6.43 7.02
C ALA A 430 -7.12 6.65 7.35
N LEU A 431 -6.44 7.48 6.57
CA LEU A 431 -5.02 7.82 6.80
C LEU A 431 -4.82 8.44 8.18
N LEU A 432 -5.68 9.38 8.60
CA LEU A 432 -5.57 10.00 9.94
C LEU A 432 -5.82 9.01 11.07
N ALA A 433 -6.80 8.10 10.92
CA ALA A 433 -7.09 7.08 11.93
C ALA A 433 -5.91 6.10 12.08
N VAL A 434 -5.33 5.65 10.97
CA VAL A 434 -4.14 4.79 10.96
C VAL A 434 -2.92 5.50 11.55
N ILE A 435 -2.69 6.76 11.18
CA ILE A 435 -1.62 7.58 11.78
C ILE A 435 -1.80 7.70 13.29
N ALA A 436 -3.01 8.03 13.77
CA ALA A 436 -3.31 8.14 15.19
C ALA A 436 -3.01 6.82 15.92
N ALA A 437 -3.39 5.69 15.33
CA ALA A 437 -3.16 4.37 15.90
C ALA A 437 -1.66 4.04 16.00
N ARG A 438 -0.88 4.39 14.98
CA ARG A 438 0.57 4.19 14.98
C ARG A 438 1.29 5.07 16.01
N LEU A 439 0.85 6.32 16.16
CA LEU A 439 1.34 7.19 17.23
C LEU A 439 1.00 6.64 18.62
N ALA A 440 -0.20 6.07 18.80
CA ALA A 440 -0.60 5.40 20.04
C ALA A 440 0.26 4.15 20.32
N MET A 441 0.57 3.35 19.30
CA MET A 441 1.48 2.20 19.45
C MET A 441 2.92 2.62 19.80
N ARG A 442 3.31 3.86 19.46
CA ARG A 442 4.56 4.50 19.91
C ARG A 442 4.48 5.17 21.27
N ARG A 443 3.39 4.92 22.00
CA ARG A 443 3.17 5.36 23.38
C ARG A 443 3.11 6.89 23.56
N LEU A 444 2.78 7.63 22.49
CA LEU A 444 2.44 9.05 22.63
C LEU A 444 1.14 9.17 23.43
N GLY A 445 1.00 10.26 24.20
CA GLY A 445 -0.20 10.56 24.97
C GLY A 445 -1.35 11.07 24.10
N ALA A 446 -2.59 10.91 24.54
CA ALA A 446 -3.78 11.25 23.75
C ALA A 446 -3.78 12.73 23.28
N SER A 447 -3.45 13.68 24.15
CA SER A 447 -3.40 15.11 23.78
C SER A 447 -2.28 15.43 22.77
N GLU A 448 -1.14 14.74 22.83
CA GLU A 448 -0.07 14.89 21.83
C GLU A 448 -0.50 14.32 20.48
N ILE A 449 -1.13 13.15 20.48
CA ILE A 449 -1.66 12.52 19.26
C ILE A 449 -2.69 13.45 18.62
N ARG A 450 -3.63 13.99 19.40
CA ARG A 450 -4.60 14.97 18.91
C ARG A 450 -3.90 16.16 18.24
N ALA A 451 -2.92 16.77 18.92
CA ALA A 451 -2.20 17.93 18.39
C ALA A 451 -1.51 17.61 17.06
N ARG A 452 -0.87 16.44 16.95
CA ARG A 452 -0.23 15.98 15.70
C ARG A 452 -1.25 15.74 14.58
N ILE A 453 -2.38 15.10 14.88
CA ILE A 453 -3.45 14.89 13.90
C ILE A 453 -4.00 16.23 13.39
N GLU A 454 -4.20 17.21 14.28
CA GLU A 454 -4.67 18.55 13.91
C GLU A 454 -3.68 19.33 13.03
N THR A 455 -2.36 19.11 13.16
CA THR A 455 -1.34 19.70 12.29
C THR A 455 -1.11 18.92 10.98
N MET A 456 -1.42 17.63 10.96
CA MET A 456 -1.31 16.77 9.77
C MET A 456 -2.53 16.89 8.85
N ARG A 457 -3.75 16.98 9.39
CA ARG A 457 -4.99 17.01 8.59
C ARG A 457 -5.05 18.04 7.44
N PRO A 458 -4.49 19.27 7.53
CA PRO A 458 -4.52 20.21 6.38
C PRO A 458 -3.54 19.83 5.26
N ARG A 459 -2.58 18.93 5.51
CA ARG A 459 -1.61 18.42 4.53
C ARG A 459 -2.06 17.13 3.85
N ILE A 460 -3.26 16.65 4.17
CA ILE A 460 -3.88 15.52 3.49
C ILE A 460 -4.73 16.06 2.35
N HIS A 461 -4.31 15.74 1.13
CA HIS A 461 -4.95 16.21 -0.09
C HIS A 461 -5.80 15.09 -0.68
N LEU A 462 -7.11 15.14 -0.43
CA LEU A 462 -8.09 14.25 -1.05
C LEU A 462 -8.66 14.87 -2.32
N LEU A 463 -8.50 14.17 -3.44
CA LEU A 463 -9.17 14.46 -4.71
C LEU A 463 -9.94 13.24 -5.19
N PHE A 464 -11.08 13.46 -5.83
CA PHE A 464 -11.91 12.38 -6.33
C PHE A 464 -12.71 12.80 -7.57
N VAL A 465 -13.07 11.82 -8.37
CA VAL A 465 -13.90 11.94 -9.58
C VAL A 465 -15.22 11.23 -9.31
N VAL A 466 -16.32 11.85 -9.70
CA VAL A 466 -17.65 11.22 -9.68
C VAL A 466 -18.25 11.18 -11.09
N ASP A 467 -19.15 10.23 -11.31
CA ASP A 467 -19.88 10.14 -12.58
C ASP A 467 -20.93 11.24 -12.73
N THR A 468 -21.55 11.64 -11.63
CA THR A 468 -22.55 12.70 -11.57
C THR A 468 -22.52 13.40 -10.22
N LEU A 469 -22.87 14.69 -10.21
CA LEU A 469 -23.04 15.47 -8.99
C LEU A 469 -24.41 15.24 -8.31
N GLU A 470 -25.30 14.47 -8.93
CA GLU A 470 -26.66 14.26 -8.43
C GLU A 470 -26.70 13.60 -7.06
N TYR A 471 -25.86 12.60 -6.79
CA TYR A 471 -25.78 11.95 -5.48
C TYR A 471 -25.39 12.95 -4.39
N LEU A 472 -24.35 13.76 -4.66
CA LEU A 472 -23.88 14.77 -3.72
C LEU A 472 -24.95 15.82 -3.45
N ALA A 473 -25.69 16.21 -4.49
CA ALA A 473 -26.77 17.20 -4.38
C ALA A 473 -27.96 16.67 -3.60
N ARG A 474 -28.40 15.43 -3.87
CA ARG A 474 -29.51 14.77 -3.16
C ARG A 474 -29.16 14.51 -1.69
N GLY A 475 -27.93 14.07 -1.44
CA GLY A 475 -27.40 13.87 -0.09
C GLY A 475 -27.13 15.18 0.66
N GLY A 476 -27.12 16.33 -0.01
CA GLY A 476 -26.89 17.64 0.59
C GLY A 476 -25.43 17.96 0.94
N ARG A 477 -24.48 17.11 0.52
CA ARG A 477 -23.03 17.23 0.82
C ARG A 477 -22.21 17.71 -0.38
N ILE A 478 -22.88 18.23 -1.40
CA ILE A 478 -22.24 18.81 -2.59
C ILE A 478 -21.38 20.05 -2.31
N GLY A 479 -21.62 20.73 -1.18
CA GLY A 479 -20.86 21.91 -0.78
C GLY A 479 -20.80 22.98 -1.88
N GLN A 480 -19.60 23.49 -2.13
CA GLN A 480 -19.37 24.53 -3.13
C GLN A 480 -19.51 24.01 -4.57
N ALA A 481 -19.45 22.69 -4.78
CA ALA A 481 -19.63 22.09 -6.10
C ALA A 481 -21.10 22.21 -6.59
N ARG A 482 -22.01 22.74 -5.77
CA ARG A 482 -23.39 23.05 -6.18
C ARG A 482 -23.44 23.99 -7.39
N ALA A 483 -22.46 24.90 -7.51
CA ALA A 483 -22.33 25.80 -8.65
C ALA A 483 -22.10 25.07 -9.99
N TRP A 484 -21.76 23.77 -9.92
CA TRP A 484 -21.49 22.93 -11.09
C TRP A 484 -22.67 22.00 -11.42
N LEU A 485 -23.81 22.12 -10.71
CA LEU A 485 -25.03 21.40 -11.05
C LEU A 485 -25.56 21.84 -12.42
N GLY A 486 -25.78 20.84 -13.29
CA GLY A 486 -25.97 21.03 -14.72
C GLY A 486 -24.73 20.55 -15.48
N ALA A 487 -24.79 19.31 -15.97
CA ALA A 487 -23.67 18.69 -16.66
C ALA A 487 -23.78 18.88 -18.18
N LEU A 488 -22.71 19.37 -18.80
CA LEU A 488 -22.46 19.09 -20.21
C LEU A 488 -22.12 17.60 -20.31
N LEU A 489 -22.87 16.86 -21.14
CA LEU A 489 -22.64 15.42 -21.38
C LEU A 489 -21.15 15.14 -21.67
N GLY A 490 -20.61 14.13 -21.00
CA GLY A 490 -19.22 13.68 -21.20
C GLY A 490 -18.16 14.46 -20.42
N ILE A 491 -18.52 15.37 -19.52
CA ILE A 491 -17.59 16.03 -18.59
C ILE A 491 -17.57 15.29 -17.24
N LYS A 492 -16.37 14.94 -16.76
CA LYS A 492 -16.15 14.38 -15.42
C LYS A 492 -15.67 15.48 -14.46
N PRO A 493 -16.40 15.76 -13.37
CA PRO A 493 -15.95 16.68 -12.33
C PRO A 493 -14.83 16.04 -11.49
N ILE A 494 -13.76 16.79 -11.26
CA ILE A 494 -12.75 16.51 -10.25
C ILE A 494 -13.07 17.41 -9.05
N LEU A 495 -13.30 16.77 -7.91
CA LEU A 495 -13.65 17.40 -6.65
C LEU A 495 -12.53 17.17 -5.64
N GLY A 496 -12.53 17.95 -4.57
CA GLY A 496 -11.63 17.76 -3.44
C GLY A 496 -12.31 18.08 -2.12
N VAL A 497 -11.60 17.84 -1.03
CA VAL A 497 -12.00 18.27 0.31
C VAL A 497 -11.06 19.36 0.80
N VAL A 498 -11.63 20.52 1.12
CA VAL A 498 -10.88 21.67 1.65
C VAL A 498 -11.64 22.20 2.87
N ASN A 499 -10.93 22.36 3.99
CA ASN A 499 -11.52 22.82 5.25
C ASN A 499 -12.78 22.04 5.66
N GLY A 500 -12.81 20.72 5.40
CA GLY A 500 -13.94 19.84 5.74
C GLY A 500 -15.11 19.85 4.77
N GLU A 501 -15.03 20.55 3.63
CA GLU A 501 -16.13 20.64 2.66
C GLU A 501 -15.74 20.16 1.28
N VAL A 502 -16.71 19.60 0.55
CA VAL A 502 -16.56 19.28 -0.86
C VAL A 502 -16.45 20.57 -1.67
N VAL A 503 -15.36 20.68 -2.43
CA VAL A 503 -15.08 21.81 -3.30
C VAL A 503 -14.86 21.35 -4.75
N PRO A 504 -15.30 22.14 -5.74
CA PRO A 504 -14.95 21.91 -7.12
C PRO A 504 -13.46 22.24 -7.34
N VAL A 505 -12.75 21.37 -8.06
CA VAL A 505 -11.30 21.55 -8.34
C VAL A 505 -11.07 21.74 -9.83
N ASP A 506 -11.53 20.81 -10.66
CA ASP A 506 -11.38 20.90 -12.11
C ASP A 506 -12.47 20.09 -12.85
N ARG A 507 -12.59 20.25 -14.17
CA ARG A 507 -13.48 19.46 -15.02
C ARG A 507 -12.75 19.02 -16.28
N VAL A 508 -12.84 17.73 -16.59
CA VAL A 508 -12.22 17.18 -17.80
C VAL A 508 -13.25 16.53 -18.71
N ARG A 509 -13.02 16.56 -20.02
CA ARG A 509 -13.84 15.83 -20.99
C ARG A 509 -13.31 14.41 -21.17
N GLY A 510 -14.21 13.43 -21.07
CA GLY A 510 -13.93 12.00 -21.21
C GLY A 510 -13.30 11.37 -19.97
N GLY A 511 -13.78 10.17 -19.59
CA GLY A 511 -13.34 9.46 -18.38
C GLY A 511 -11.85 9.11 -18.38
N ALA A 512 -11.26 8.84 -19.56
CA ALA A 512 -9.85 8.51 -19.69
C ALA A 512 -8.91 9.61 -19.17
N ASN A 513 -9.31 10.90 -19.23
CA ASN A 513 -8.46 12.03 -18.85
C ASN A 513 -8.57 12.42 -17.38
N ALA A 514 -9.56 11.91 -16.65
CA ALA A 514 -9.87 12.38 -15.30
C ALA A 514 -8.80 12.01 -14.28
N GLN A 515 -8.38 10.75 -14.23
CA GLN A 515 -7.36 10.30 -13.28
C GLN A 515 -5.97 10.89 -13.55
N PRO A 516 -5.47 10.98 -14.80
CA PRO A 516 -4.21 11.69 -15.07
C PRO A 516 -4.24 13.14 -14.61
N ARG A 517 -5.37 13.85 -14.83
CA ARG A 517 -5.52 15.24 -14.36
C ARG A 517 -5.59 15.32 -12.84
N LEU A 518 -6.31 14.40 -12.19
CA LEU A 518 -6.35 14.28 -10.72
C LEU A 518 -4.94 14.11 -10.15
N VAL A 519 -4.13 13.23 -10.73
CA VAL A 519 -2.74 13.00 -10.30
C VAL A 519 -1.85 14.24 -10.55
N ALA A 520 -2.03 14.94 -11.66
CA ALA A 520 -1.33 16.21 -11.91
C ALA A 520 -1.68 17.27 -10.85
N LEU A 521 -2.96 17.40 -10.48
CA LEU A 521 -3.41 18.30 -9.42
C LEU A 521 -2.87 17.92 -8.04
N LEU A 522 -2.61 16.63 -7.77
CA LEU A 522 -1.91 16.20 -6.55
C LEU A 522 -0.43 16.59 -6.58
N LYS A 523 0.25 16.49 -7.73
CA LYS A 523 1.66 16.94 -7.89
C LYS A 523 1.84 18.43 -7.68
N GLU A 524 0.80 19.23 -7.90
CA GLU A 524 0.81 20.66 -7.59
C GLU A 524 0.82 20.94 -6.07
N ARG A 525 0.49 19.94 -5.23
CA ARG A 525 0.35 20.09 -3.77
C ARG A 525 1.43 19.39 -2.97
N VAL A 526 2.03 18.34 -3.53
CA VAL A 526 3.07 17.53 -2.89
C VAL A 526 4.23 17.27 -3.85
N ALA A 527 5.44 17.20 -3.31
CA ALA A 527 6.65 16.95 -4.09
C ALA A 527 6.75 15.46 -4.47
N ALA A 528 6.74 15.18 -5.78
CA ALA A 528 6.73 13.83 -6.35
C ALA A 528 7.99 12.99 -6.02
N ASP A 529 9.11 13.65 -5.79
CA ASP A 529 10.42 13.05 -5.54
C ASP A 529 10.68 12.70 -4.07
N ARG A 530 9.74 13.02 -3.18
CA ARG A 530 9.77 12.69 -1.75
C ARG A 530 8.76 11.59 -1.41
N PRO A 531 9.01 10.79 -0.35
CA PRO A 531 8.08 9.78 0.10
C PRO A 531 6.69 10.35 0.40
N VAL A 532 5.65 9.68 -0.09
CA VAL A 532 4.25 9.97 0.23
C VAL A 532 3.55 8.74 0.78
N ILE A 533 2.60 8.97 1.68
CA ILE A 533 1.60 7.97 2.08
C ILE A 533 0.34 8.30 1.29
N ALA A 534 -0.13 7.33 0.52
CA ALA A 534 -1.30 7.49 -0.31
C ALA A 534 -2.42 6.57 0.17
N GLY A 535 -3.64 6.92 -0.20
CA GLY A 535 -4.69 5.93 -0.29
C GLY A 535 -5.61 6.17 -1.47
N ILE A 536 -6.37 5.13 -1.81
CA ILE A 536 -7.35 5.11 -2.90
C ILE A 536 -8.69 4.66 -2.36
N GLY A 537 -9.74 5.42 -2.68
CA GLY A 537 -11.12 5.05 -2.43
C GLY A 537 -11.88 4.86 -3.74
N HIS A 538 -12.67 3.81 -3.87
CA HIS A 538 -13.55 3.60 -5.03
C HIS A 538 -14.95 3.11 -4.67
N ALA A 539 -15.97 3.51 -5.42
CA ALA A 539 -17.36 3.09 -5.24
C ALA A 539 -17.77 2.12 -6.36
N ALA A 540 -17.74 0.81 -6.11
CA ALA A 540 -17.99 -0.24 -7.12
C ALA A 540 -17.20 -0.02 -8.44
N ALA A 541 -15.93 0.36 -8.31
CA ALA A 541 -15.07 0.80 -9.41
C ALA A 541 -13.63 0.25 -9.31
N PRO A 542 -13.44 -1.08 -9.12
CA PRO A 542 -12.12 -1.66 -8.88
C PRO A 542 -11.12 -1.46 -10.04
N GLU A 543 -11.58 -1.52 -11.29
CA GLU A 543 -10.72 -1.27 -12.46
C GLU A 543 -10.15 0.15 -12.46
N TRP A 544 -10.96 1.13 -12.04
CA TRP A 544 -10.54 2.51 -11.90
C TRP A 544 -9.56 2.70 -10.75
N ALA A 545 -9.71 1.95 -9.66
CA ALA A 545 -8.76 1.96 -8.55
C ALA A 545 -7.40 1.40 -8.97
N VAL A 546 -7.36 0.25 -9.67
CA VAL A 546 -6.13 -0.35 -10.23
C VAL A 546 -5.40 0.63 -11.16
N ARG A 547 -6.15 1.32 -12.01
CA ARG A 547 -5.58 2.35 -12.89
C ARG A 547 -5.01 3.53 -12.11
N LEU A 548 -5.74 4.03 -11.10
CA LEU A 548 -5.27 5.15 -10.28
C LEU A 548 -4.05 4.78 -9.45
N ARG A 549 -3.99 3.55 -8.92
CA ARG A 549 -2.83 2.95 -8.24
C ARG A 549 -1.59 3.01 -9.13
N SER A 550 -1.71 2.53 -10.37
CA SER A 550 -0.61 2.56 -11.34
C SER A 550 -0.13 4.00 -11.57
N LEU A 551 -1.06 4.93 -11.82
CA LEU A 551 -0.73 6.34 -12.02
C LEU A 551 -0.06 7.00 -10.82
N LEU A 552 -0.44 6.62 -9.59
CA LEU A 552 0.20 7.13 -8.36
C LEU A 552 1.63 6.60 -8.23
N HIS A 553 1.86 5.31 -8.46
CA HIS A 553 3.20 4.72 -8.42
C HIS A 553 4.12 5.30 -9.49
N ASP A 554 3.61 5.58 -10.70
CA ASP A 554 4.38 6.24 -11.77
C ASP A 554 4.71 7.70 -11.44
N SER A 555 3.97 8.30 -10.51
CA SER A 555 3.95 9.75 -10.29
C SER A 555 4.59 10.20 -9.00
N PHE A 556 4.69 9.32 -8.01
CA PHE A 556 5.15 9.64 -6.66
C PHE A 556 6.04 8.52 -6.13
N LYS A 557 6.96 8.85 -5.21
CA LYS A 557 7.60 7.85 -4.35
C LYS A 557 6.60 7.39 -3.27
N VAL A 558 5.72 6.47 -3.64
CA VAL A 558 4.72 5.92 -2.72
C VAL A 558 5.39 5.00 -1.70
N ALA A 559 5.49 5.45 -0.45
CA ALA A 559 6.03 4.67 0.66
C ALA A 559 5.01 3.65 1.19
N GLU A 560 3.73 4.03 1.17
CA GLU A 560 2.62 3.18 1.58
C GLU A 560 1.37 3.56 0.79
N LEU A 561 0.56 2.56 0.44
CA LEU A 561 -0.71 2.74 -0.25
C LEU A 561 -1.81 1.93 0.44
N LEU A 562 -2.82 2.63 0.97
CA LEU A 562 -4.04 2.03 1.48
C LEU A 562 -5.13 2.08 0.41
N GLU A 563 -5.71 0.95 0.02
CA GLU A 563 -6.86 0.93 -0.90
C GLU A 563 -8.11 0.46 -0.16
N ASN A 564 -9.23 1.14 -0.42
CA ASN A 564 -10.51 0.82 0.19
C ASN A 564 -11.69 0.97 -0.78
N GLU A 565 -12.69 0.12 -0.61
CA GLU A 565 -13.99 0.29 -1.24
C GLU A 565 -14.84 1.24 -0.37
N ILE A 566 -15.42 2.26 -1.00
CA ILE A 566 -16.26 3.28 -0.36
C ILE A 566 -17.53 2.63 0.16
N GLY A 567 -17.78 2.77 1.47
CA GLY A 567 -18.89 2.16 2.17
C GLY A 567 -20.26 2.79 1.88
N PRO A 568 -21.36 2.11 2.25
CA PRO A 568 -22.74 2.57 2.07
C PRO A 568 -23.01 4.04 2.43
N VAL A 569 -22.43 4.54 3.53
CA VAL A 569 -22.70 5.90 3.99
C VAL A 569 -22.10 6.93 3.05
N VAL A 570 -20.80 6.84 2.74
CA VAL A 570 -20.14 7.76 1.80
C VAL A 570 -20.68 7.53 0.38
N GLY A 571 -20.89 6.27 -0.01
CA GLY A 571 -21.43 5.85 -1.30
C GLY A 571 -22.82 6.43 -1.61
N THR A 572 -23.65 6.64 -0.59
CA THR A 572 -24.94 7.36 -0.73
C THR A 572 -24.76 8.76 -1.30
N HIS A 573 -23.68 9.45 -0.92
CA HIS A 573 -23.40 10.83 -1.34
C HIS A 573 -22.56 10.91 -2.61
N VAL A 574 -21.62 10.00 -2.86
CA VAL A 574 -20.76 10.07 -4.05
C VAL A 574 -21.27 9.26 -5.24
N GLY A 575 -22.13 8.27 -5.00
CA GLY A 575 -22.66 7.36 -6.02
C GLY A 575 -21.64 6.32 -6.51
N PRO A 576 -22.09 5.33 -7.30
CA PRO A 576 -21.21 4.35 -7.94
C PRO A 576 -20.33 5.04 -9.00
N GLY A 577 -19.20 4.42 -9.32
CA GLY A 577 -18.22 4.96 -10.28
C GLY A 577 -17.29 6.03 -9.69
N CYS A 578 -17.50 6.46 -8.44
CA CYS A 578 -16.59 7.35 -7.74
C CYS A 578 -15.21 6.69 -7.58
N VAL A 579 -14.14 7.44 -7.83
CA VAL A 579 -12.76 7.01 -7.57
C VAL A 579 -11.90 8.22 -7.20
N GLY A 580 -11.08 8.09 -6.17
CA GLY A 580 -10.24 9.18 -5.68
C GLY A 580 -9.01 8.71 -4.96
N ALA A 581 -8.12 9.66 -4.68
CA ALA A 581 -6.92 9.44 -3.90
C ALA A 581 -6.73 10.52 -2.85
N ALA A 582 -6.30 10.09 -1.67
CA ALA A 582 -5.73 10.96 -0.65
C ALA A 582 -4.21 10.83 -0.68
N VAL A 583 -3.49 11.94 -0.67
CA VAL A 583 -2.02 11.94 -0.57
C VAL A 583 -1.60 12.79 0.63
N PHE A 584 -0.73 12.21 1.45
CA PHE A 584 -0.07 12.87 2.57
C PHE A 584 1.44 12.81 2.36
N GLN A 585 2.11 13.96 2.46
CA GLN A 585 3.57 14.05 2.41
C GLN A 585 4.11 14.32 3.82
N PRO A 586 4.57 13.28 4.54
CA PRO A 586 5.15 13.46 5.86
C PRO A 586 6.48 14.21 5.79
N THR A 587 6.86 14.86 6.89
CA THR A 587 8.26 15.22 7.14
C THR A 587 9.09 13.94 7.39
N GLU A 588 10.42 14.05 7.38
CA GLU A 588 11.28 12.89 7.68
C GLU A 588 11.00 12.32 9.08
N ASP A 589 10.87 13.19 10.09
CA ASP A 589 10.53 12.80 11.46
C ASP A 589 9.15 12.14 11.54
N GLU A 590 8.18 12.64 10.80
CA GLU A 590 6.82 12.08 10.78
C GLU A 590 6.80 10.72 10.10
N LEU A 591 7.50 10.56 8.98
CA LEU A 591 7.56 9.29 8.26
C LEU A 591 8.14 8.20 9.18
N ALA A 592 9.22 8.53 9.87
CA ALA A 592 9.81 7.64 10.87
C ALA A 592 8.80 7.27 11.96
N LEU A 593 7.90 8.18 12.37
CA LEU A 593 6.87 8.02 13.41
C LEU A 593 5.58 7.31 12.97
N ILE A 594 5.27 7.28 11.68
CA ILE A 594 4.00 6.76 11.19
C ILE A 594 4.17 5.56 10.25
N ALA A 595 5.40 5.10 10.02
CA ALA A 595 5.64 3.86 9.30
C ALA A 595 4.93 2.66 9.98
N PRO A 596 4.45 1.67 9.20
CA PRO A 596 3.93 0.41 9.73
C PRO A 596 4.93 -0.22 10.72
N GLN A 597 4.43 -0.89 11.76
CA GLN A 597 5.29 -1.72 12.61
C GLN A 597 5.58 -3.01 11.85
N ALA A 598 6.87 -3.34 11.74
CA ALA A 598 7.37 -4.55 11.06
C ALA A 598 7.08 -5.82 11.86
#